data_AF-A0A3P8KDV2-F1
#
_entry.id   AF-A0A3P8KDV2-F1
#
_cell.length_a   1.000
_cell.length_b   1.000
_cell.length_c   1.000
_cell.angle_alpha   90.00
_cell.angle_beta   90.00
_cell.angle_gamma   90.00
#
_symmetry.space_group_name_H-M   'P 1'
#
loop_
_entity.id
_entity.type
_entity.pdbx_description
1 polymer ?
#
loop_
_entity_poly.entity_id
_entity_poly.type
_entity_poly.pdbx_seq_one_letter_code
_entity_poly.pdbx_strand_id
1 'polypeptide(L)'
;MKKSLVAAGIIVALGVVWTGGSWYTGKQLESRIAEVVQQANAQLQNSAPEAGLELGWQNYQRGLFSSHLQLVVKPAAGKESSWLAGGQPLVFDEVVSHGPFPLAALKSGHFGPSMASGQNHAGQQRSQ
;
A
#
# COMPACT_ATOMS: atom_id res chain seq x y z
N MET A 1 -3.54 -31.55 -32.30
CA MET A 1 -3.79 -31.47 -30.84
C MET A 1 -2.56 -31.16 -29.98
N LYS A 2 -1.32 -31.49 -30.37
CA LYS A 2 -0.10 -31.22 -29.55
C LYS A 2 0.14 -29.73 -29.20
N LYS A 3 -0.16 -28.81 -30.14
CA LYS A 3 0.00 -27.36 -29.94
C LYS A 3 -0.92 -26.78 -28.85
N SER A 4 -2.12 -27.34 -28.67
CA SER A 4 -3.07 -26.89 -27.64
C SER A 4 -2.61 -27.27 -26.24
N LEU A 5 -1.98 -28.44 -26.09
CA LEU A 5 -1.44 -28.90 -24.80
C LEU A 5 -0.22 -28.06 -24.40
N VAL A 6 0.67 -27.75 -25.36
CA VAL A 6 1.81 -26.85 -25.13
C VAL A 6 1.34 -25.46 -24.74
N ALA A 7 0.34 -24.90 -25.44
CA ALA A 7 -0.22 -23.59 -25.12
C ALA A 7 -0.84 -23.57 -23.71
N ALA A 8 -1.61 -24.60 -23.35
CA ALA A 8 -2.18 -24.72 -22.01
C ALA A 8 -1.10 -24.79 -20.92
N GLY A 9 -0.02 -25.54 -21.16
CA GLY A 9 1.12 -25.62 -20.24
C GLY A 9 1.79 -24.26 -20.01
N ILE A 10 1.96 -23.46 -21.06
CA ILE A 10 2.55 -22.11 -20.96
C ILE A 10 1.67 -21.19 -20.11
N ILE A 11 0.36 -21.19 -20.34
CA ILE A 11 -0.58 -20.36 -19.56
C ILE A 11 -0.53 -20.71 -18.07
N VAL A 12 -0.51 -22.00 -17.75
CA VAL A 12 -0.40 -22.47 -16.36
C VAL A 12 0.92 -22.03 -15.74
N ALA A 13 2.05 -22.19 -16.44
CA ALA A 13 3.36 -21.77 -15.95
C ALA A 13 3.42 -20.26 -15.67
N LEU A 14 2.87 -19.44 -16.57
CA LEU A 14 2.79 -17.99 -16.39
C LEU A 14 1.93 -17.61 -15.18
N GLY A 15 0.79 -18.27 -14.98
CA GLY A 15 -0.08 -18.03 -13.83
C GLY A 15 0.61 -18.33 -12.49
N VAL A 16 1.38 -19.41 -12.43
CA VAL A 16 2.17 -19.77 -11.23
C VAL A 16 3.26 -18.75 -10.95
N VAL A 17 4.04 -18.36 -11.97
CA VAL A 17 5.11 -17.36 -11.83
C VAL A 17 4.55 -16.02 -11.37
N TRP A 18 3.44 -15.55 -11.96
CA TRP A 18 2.81 -14.30 -11.56
C TRP A 18 2.33 -14.34 -10.11
N THR A 19 1.62 -15.40 -9.72
CA THR A 19 1.07 -15.53 -8.36
C THR A 19 2.19 -15.59 -7.32
N GLY A 20 3.25 -16.36 -7.58
CA GLY A 20 4.42 -16.44 -6.71
C GLY A 20 5.15 -15.10 -6.58
N GLY A 21 5.33 -14.38 -7.71
CA GLY A 21 5.91 -13.04 -7.71
C GLY A 21 5.08 -12.04 -6.91
N SER A 22 3.76 -12.11 -7.01
CA SER A 22 2.83 -11.24 -6.27
C SER A 22 2.88 -11.47 -4.78
N TRP A 23 2.84 -12.74 -4.36
CA TRP A 23 3.02 -13.07 -2.95
C TRP A 23 4.37 -12.58 -2.41
N TYR A 24 5.46 -12.73 -3.18
CA TYR A 24 6.80 -12.30 -2.78
C TYR A 24 6.89 -10.78 -2.60
N THR A 25 6.37 -9.99 -3.54
CA THR A 25 6.33 -8.51 -3.41
C THR A 25 5.45 -8.06 -2.25
N GLY A 26 4.34 -8.75 -1.98
CA GLY A 26 3.50 -8.48 -0.82
C GLY A 26 4.24 -8.70 0.51
N LYS A 27 5.05 -9.77 0.60
CA LYS A 27 5.96 -9.99 1.75
C LYS A 27 7.01 -8.89 1.89
N GLN A 28 7.53 -8.40 0.76
CA GLN A 28 8.52 -7.33 0.75
C GLN A 28 7.92 -5.99 1.22
N LEU A 29 6.66 -5.72 0.85
CA LEU A 29 5.90 -4.56 1.35
C LEU A 29 5.67 -4.66 2.86
N GLU A 30 5.22 -5.82 3.34
CA GLU A 30 5.00 -6.09 4.76
C GLU A 30 6.25 -5.84 5.60
N SER A 31 7.42 -6.29 5.13
CA SER A 31 8.67 -6.11 5.88
C SER A 31 9.24 -4.70 5.84
N ARG A 32 8.81 -3.85 4.89
CA ARG A 32 9.34 -2.49 4.71
C ARG A 32 8.40 -1.38 5.16
N ILE A 33 7.13 -1.68 5.46
CA ILE A 33 6.16 -0.63 5.80
C ILE A 33 6.61 0.22 6.99
N ALA A 34 7.23 -0.40 7.99
CA ALA A 34 7.78 0.32 9.14
C ALA A 34 8.90 1.30 8.73
N GLU A 35 9.81 0.84 7.88
CA GLU A 35 10.91 1.66 7.36
C GLU A 35 10.38 2.83 6.51
N VAL A 36 9.40 2.57 5.64
CA VAL A 36 8.76 3.59 4.79
C VAL A 36 8.06 4.65 5.64
N VAL A 37 7.30 4.25 6.67
CA VAL A 37 6.64 5.22 7.56
C VAL A 37 7.65 6.00 8.39
N GLN A 38 8.73 5.37 8.87
CA GLN A 38 9.81 6.08 9.56
C GLN A 38 10.49 7.11 8.66
N GLN A 39 10.78 6.76 7.41
CA GLN A 39 11.34 7.69 6.43
C GLN A 39 10.37 8.84 6.13
N ALA A 40 9.07 8.55 5.98
CA ALA A 40 8.05 9.57 5.78
C ALA A 40 7.95 10.54 6.97
N ASN A 41 8.00 10.03 8.20
CA ASN A 41 8.04 10.85 9.42
C ASN A 41 9.31 11.71 9.51
N ALA A 42 10.47 11.14 9.19
CA ALA A 42 11.73 11.90 9.13
C ALA A 42 11.64 13.02 8.08
N GLN A 43 11.09 12.73 6.91
CA GLN A 43 10.87 13.72 5.86
C GLN A 43 9.92 14.83 6.34
N LEU A 44 8.78 14.49 6.95
CA LEU A 44 7.84 15.46 7.52
C LEU A 44 8.50 16.35 8.57
N GLN A 45 9.29 15.78 9.46
CA GLN A 45 10.00 16.54 10.49
C GLN A 45 11.07 17.47 9.90
N ASN A 46 11.63 17.13 8.74
CA ASN A 46 12.60 17.96 8.03
C ASN A 46 11.95 19.03 7.15
N SER A 47 10.83 18.72 6.49
CA SER A 47 10.21 19.61 5.50
C SER A 47 9.08 20.48 6.04
N ALA A 48 8.35 20.01 7.05
CA ALA A 48 7.19 20.68 7.64
C ALA A 48 7.11 20.45 9.17
N PRO A 49 8.16 20.81 9.94
CA PRO A 49 8.21 20.63 11.38
C PRO A 49 7.04 21.30 12.13
N GLU A 50 6.51 22.38 11.58
CA GLU A 50 5.40 23.19 12.09
C GLU A 50 4.03 22.55 11.94
N ALA A 51 3.89 21.56 11.03
CA ALA A 51 2.63 20.82 10.90
C ALA A 51 2.30 20.03 12.18
N GLY A 52 3.34 19.64 12.93
CA GLY A 52 3.18 18.91 14.19
C GLY A 52 2.46 17.57 14.02
N LEU A 53 2.68 16.89 12.89
CA LEU A 53 2.03 15.63 12.54
C LEU A 53 2.98 14.44 12.63
N GLU A 54 2.42 13.27 12.89
CA GLU A 54 3.06 11.97 12.83
C GLU A 54 2.19 11.01 12.02
N LEU A 55 2.83 10.28 11.11
CA LEU A 55 2.24 9.19 10.34
C LEU A 55 2.45 7.86 11.06
N GLY A 56 1.40 7.06 11.09
CA GLY A 56 1.40 5.68 11.54
C GLY A 56 0.62 4.79 10.58
N TRP A 57 0.59 3.50 10.87
CA TRP A 57 -0.21 2.51 10.15
C TRP A 57 -0.79 1.50 11.14
N GLN A 58 -1.94 0.92 10.78
CA GLN A 58 -2.60 -0.12 11.57
C GLN A 58 -3.38 -1.08 10.67
N ASN A 59 -3.87 -2.17 11.26
CA ASN A 59 -4.77 -3.14 10.60
C ASN A 59 -4.22 -3.69 9.27
N TYR A 60 -2.90 -3.91 9.20
CA TYR A 60 -2.27 -4.44 7.99
C TYR A 60 -2.69 -5.89 7.73
N GLN A 61 -3.24 -6.14 6.54
CA GLN A 61 -3.68 -7.45 6.08
C GLN A 61 -3.08 -7.73 4.70
N ARG A 62 -2.23 -8.76 4.61
CA ARG A 62 -1.62 -9.18 3.35
C ARG A 62 -2.47 -10.20 2.61
N GLY A 63 -2.83 -9.89 1.38
CA GLY A 63 -3.34 -10.82 0.38
C GLY A 63 -2.28 -11.27 -0.63
N LEU A 64 -2.71 -12.01 -1.66
CA LEU A 64 -1.83 -12.54 -2.72
C LEU A 64 -1.40 -11.49 -3.75
N PHE A 65 -2.30 -10.56 -4.10
CA PHE A 65 -2.07 -9.51 -5.12
C PHE A 65 -2.22 -8.09 -4.58
N SER A 66 -2.70 -7.97 -3.35
CA SER A 66 -2.88 -6.69 -2.69
C SER A 66 -2.73 -6.85 -1.19
N SER A 67 -2.41 -5.76 -0.53
CA SER A 67 -2.47 -5.63 0.92
C SER A 67 -3.46 -4.52 1.26
N HIS A 68 -4.15 -4.69 2.37
CA HIS A 68 -4.99 -3.67 2.98
C HIS A 68 -4.30 -3.13 4.22
N LEU A 69 -4.36 -1.82 4.44
CA LEU A 69 -3.84 -1.19 5.65
C LEU A 69 -4.57 0.12 5.90
N GLN A 70 -4.53 0.58 7.14
CA GLN A 70 -5.01 1.89 7.51
C GLN A 70 -3.83 2.81 7.82
N LEU A 71 -3.69 3.90 7.08
CA LEU A 71 -2.76 4.96 7.42
C LEU A 71 -3.40 5.89 8.44
N VAL A 72 -2.67 6.23 9.49
CA VAL A 72 -3.17 7.06 10.59
C VAL A 72 -2.31 8.30 10.67
N VAL A 73 -2.92 9.46 10.54
CA VAL A 73 -2.28 10.76 10.72
C VAL A 73 -2.76 11.34 12.04
N LYS A 74 -1.84 11.59 12.95
CA LYS A 74 -2.15 12.10 14.30
C LYS A 74 -1.21 13.25 14.66
N PRO A 75 -1.53 14.06 15.68
CA PRO A 75 -0.56 15.01 16.20
C PRO A 75 0.69 14.27 16.70
N ALA A 76 1.87 14.82 16.40
CA ALA A 76 3.12 14.33 16.95
C ALA A 76 3.13 14.51 18.47
N ALA A 77 3.82 13.63 19.20
CA ALA A 77 3.81 13.63 20.66
C ALA A 77 4.19 15.01 21.23
N GLY A 78 3.32 15.57 22.08
CA GLY A 78 3.53 16.87 22.72
C GLY A 78 3.36 18.08 21.78
N LYS A 79 2.85 17.89 20.56
CA LYS A 79 2.52 18.98 19.62
C LYS A 79 1.02 19.03 19.38
N GLU A 80 0.49 20.25 19.30
CA GLU A 80 -0.84 20.50 18.77
C GLU A 80 -0.72 20.74 17.26
N SER A 81 -1.66 20.24 16.46
CA SER A 81 -1.69 20.47 15.03
C SER A 81 -2.96 21.20 14.63
N SER A 82 -2.82 22.38 14.02
CA SER A 82 -3.93 23.13 13.44
C SER A 82 -4.56 22.44 12.22
N TRP A 83 -3.89 21.42 11.67
CA TRP A 83 -4.35 20.64 10.52
C TRP A 83 -5.36 19.56 10.90
N LEU A 84 -5.37 19.14 12.17
CA LEU A 84 -6.29 18.12 12.69
C LEU A 84 -7.35 18.79 13.57
N ALA A 85 -8.55 18.97 13.00
CA ALA A 85 -9.67 19.57 13.72
C ALA A 85 -9.99 18.77 15.00
N GLY A 86 -9.78 19.39 16.16
CA GLY A 86 -10.04 18.79 17.47
C GLY A 86 -9.04 17.74 17.91
N GLY A 87 -7.84 17.68 17.31
CA GLY A 87 -6.77 16.75 17.70
C GLY A 87 -7.05 15.27 17.39
N GLN A 88 -8.15 14.99 16.67
CA GLN A 88 -8.53 13.62 16.34
C GLN A 88 -7.64 13.06 15.22
N PRO A 89 -7.24 11.78 15.31
CA PRO A 89 -6.48 11.13 14.25
C PRO A 89 -7.33 10.98 13.00
N LEU A 90 -6.73 11.25 11.84
CA LEU A 90 -7.33 10.99 10.54
C LEU A 90 -6.87 9.61 10.06
N VAL A 91 -7.83 8.74 9.74
CA VAL A 91 -7.57 7.37 9.29
C VAL A 91 -7.94 7.25 7.82
N PHE A 92 -7.01 6.76 7.01
CA PHE A 92 -7.18 6.49 5.59
C PHE A 92 -7.14 4.98 5.35
N ASP A 93 -8.16 4.47 4.69
CA ASP A 93 -8.27 3.06 4.34
C ASP A 93 -7.64 2.83 2.96
N GLU A 94 -6.56 2.06 2.92
CA GLU A 94 -5.69 1.95 1.76
C GLU A 94 -5.59 0.51 1.25
N VAL A 95 -5.77 0.36 -0.06
CA VAL A 95 -5.51 -0.90 -0.78
C VAL A 95 -4.29 -0.71 -1.66
N VAL A 96 -3.22 -1.45 -1.34
CA VAL A 96 -1.96 -1.44 -2.08
C VAL A 96 -1.87 -2.70 -2.91
N SER A 97 -2.02 -2.58 -4.23
CA SER A 97 -1.76 -3.70 -5.15
C SER A 97 -0.27 -3.94 -5.29
N HIS A 98 0.15 -5.20 -5.35
CA HIS A 98 1.54 -5.62 -5.48
C HIS A 98 1.66 -6.80 -6.45
N GLY A 99 2.89 -7.05 -6.90
CA GLY A 99 3.24 -8.10 -7.85
C GLY A 99 4.11 -7.59 -8.97
N PRO A 100 4.70 -8.48 -9.78
CA PRO A 100 5.51 -8.06 -10.92
C PRO A 100 4.73 -7.12 -11.84
N PHE A 101 3.40 -7.27 -11.89
CA PHE A 101 2.45 -6.37 -12.54
C PHE A 101 1.24 -6.15 -11.63
N PRO A 102 1.20 -5.06 -10.84
CA PRO A 102 0.11 -4.78 -9.92
C PRO A 102 -1.24 -4.66 -10.65
N LEU A 103 -2.28 -5.33 -10.14
CA LEU A 103 -3.58 -5.39 -10.81
C LEU A 103 -4.23 -4.01 -10.99
N ALA A 104 -4.08 -3.09 -10.02
CA ALA A 104 -4.59 -1.73 -10.16
C ALA A 104 -3.86 -0.91 -11.24
N ALA A 105 -2.55 -1.10 -11.41
CA ALA A 105 -1.78 -0.50 -12.50
C ALA A 105 -2.27 -1.02 -13.86
N LEU A 106 -2.46 -2.33 -14.00
CA LEU A 106 -2.98 -2.93 -15.24
C LEU A 106 -4.38 -2.42 -15.59
N LYS A 107 -5.28 -2.30 -14.61
CA LYS A 107 -6.63 -1.74 -14.82
C LYS A 107 -6.61 -0.28 -15.26
N SER A 108 -5.57 0.47 -14.88
CA SER A 108 -5.40 1.88 -15.26
C SER A 108 -4.56 2.08 -16.52
N GLY A 109 -4.22 1.00 -17.25
CA GLY A 109 -3.44 1.08 -18.50
C GLY A 109 -1.93 1.21 -18.30
N HIS A 110 -1.42 1.02 -17.08
CA HIS A 110 0.00 0.96 -16.78
C HIS A 110 0.50 -0.48 -16.80
N PHE A 111 1.20 -0.85 -17.87
CA PHE A 111 1.67 -2.22 -18.13
C PHE A 111 3.13 -2.48 -17.72
N GLY A 112 3.81 -1.47 -17.19
CA GLY A 112 5.19 -1.60 -16.71
C GLY A 112 5.29 -2.34 -15.37
N PRO A 113 6.45 -2.97 -15.07
CA PRO A 113 6.66 -3.57 -13.76
C PRO A 113 6.75 -2.51 -12.67
N SER A 114 6.13 -2.77 -11.52
CA SER A 114 6.21 -1.93 -10.32
C SER A 114 6.08 -2.80 -9.09
N MET A 115 6.74 -2.45 -7.99
CA MET A 115 6.61 -3.19 -6.73
C MET A 115 5.24 -3.01 -6.08
N ALA A 116 4.59 -1.85 -6.30
CA ALA A 116 3.29 -1.53 -5.72
C ALA A 116 2.54 -0.45 -6.52
N SER A 117 1.23 -0.39 -6.34
CA SER A 117 0.37 0.73 -6.76
C SER A 117 -0.80 0.90 -5.80
N GLY A 118 -1.04 2.11 -5.32
CA GLY A 118 -2.14 2.42 -4.39
C GLY A 118 -3.47 2.72 -5.11
N GLN A 119 -4.58 2.42 -4.44
CA GLN A 119 -5.92 2.89 -4.79
C GLN A 119 -6.62 3.37 -3.52
N ASN A 120 -6.73 4.68 -3.38
CA ASN A 120 -7.32 5.28 -2.19
C ASN A 120 -8.85 5.21 -2.31
N HIS A 121 -9.52 4.63 -1.31
CA HIS A 121 -10.95 4.81 -1.13
C HIS A 121 -11.13 5.87 -0.05
N ALA A 122 -11.42 7.10 -0.45
CA ALA A 122 -11.67 8.19 0.49
C ALA A 122 -13.03 7.98 1.19
N GLY A 123 -13.07 7.02 2.12
CA GLY A 123 -14.17 6.83 3.07
C GLY A 123 -13.80 7.56 4.36
N GLN A 124 -14.22 8.80 4.50
CA GLN A 124 -14.09 9.56 5.74
C GLN A 124 -14.95 8.90 6.82
N GLN A 125 -14.40 7.94 7.55
CA GLN A 125 -15.05 7.33 8.72
C GLN A 125 -15.09 8.39 9.83
N ARG A 126 -16.16 9.20 9.83
CA ARG A 126 -16.60 9.91 11.03
C ARG A 126 -17.00 8.85 12.05
N SER A 127 -16.12 8.52 12.98
CA SER A 127 -16.53 7.89 14.23
C SER A 127 -17.53 8.81 14.90
N GLN A 128 -18.75 8.30 15.09
CA GLN A 128 -19.80 8.95 15.87
C GLN A 128 -19.44 9.00 17.36
#